data_AF-A0A8B9SNN8-F1
#
_entry.id   AF-A0A8B9SNN8-F1
#
_cell.length_a   1.000
_cell.length_b   1.000
_cell.length_c   1.000
_cell.angle_alpha   90.00
_cell.angle_beta   90.00
_cell.angle_gamma   90.00
#
_symmetry.space_group_name_H-M   'P 1'
#
loop_
_entity.id
_entity.type
_entity.pdbx_description
1 polymer ?
#
loop_
_entity_poly.entity_id
_entity_poly.type
_entity_poly.pdbx_seq_one_letter_code
_entity_poly.pdbx_strand_id
1 'polypeptide(L)'
;MGMAAGPLLWLAAALGPAAAAGRYSPDWGSLDARPLPAWFDRAKVGVFVHWGVFSVPAWGSEWFWWHWRGEHRADYERFVRQRYPPRTDYADFAPSLHRRTTSSPAAGHGSSSGRGPGTWC
;
A
#
# COMPACT_ATOMS: atom_id res chain seq x y z
N MET A 1 -18.45 37.40 -66.97
CA MET A 1 -17.15 36.70 -66.80
C MET A 1 -16.30 37.56 -65.88
N GLY A 2 -15.80 37.15 -64.72
CA GLY A 2 -15.85 35.91 -63.95
C GLY A 2 -15.24 36.27 -62.57
N MET A 3 -15.89 35.86 -61.49
CA MET A 3 -15.36 34.89 -60.52
C MET A 3 -14.03 35.30 -59.85
N ALA A 4 -14.12 35.70 -58.58
CA ALA A 4 -13.10 35.39 -57.59
C ALA A 4 -13.77 35.29 -56.20
N ALA A 5 -14.39 34.15 -55.94
CA ALA A 5 -14.79 33.75 -54.60
C ALA A 5 -13.65 32.93 -53.97
N GLY A 6 -12.99 33.49 -52.98
CA GLY A 6 -12.29 32.78 -51.92
C GLY A 6 -12.85 33.28 -50.59
N PRO A 7 -12.78 32.51 -49.49
CA PRO A 7 -11.60 31.74 -49.14
C PRO A 7 -11.88 30.30 -48.69
N LEU A 8 -10.78 29.54 -48.74
CA LEU A 8 -10.45 28.37 -47.94
C LEU A 8 -11.48 27.98 -46.87
N LEU A 9 -12.35 27.04 -47.20
CA LEU A 9 -13.10 26.27 -46.22
C LEU A 9 -12.87 24.79 -46.46
N TRP A 10 -11.66 24.29 -46.21
CA TRP A 10 -11.42 22.87 -45.95
C TRP A 10 -10.14 22.70 -45.14
N LEU A 11 -10.25 22.85 -43.83
CA LEU A 11 -9.31 22.26 -42.89
C LEU A 11 -10.05 21.70 -41.68
N ALA A 12 -11.06 20.87 -41.96
CA ALA A 12 -11.55 19.89 -41.02
C ALA A 12 -10.61 18.66 -41.09
N ALA A 13 -9.44 18.76 -40.47
CA ALA A 13 -8.61 17.60 -40.15
C ALA A 13 -8.74 17.34 -38.66
N ALA A 14 -9.44 16.25 -38.34
CA ALA A 14 -9.86 15.85 -37.01
C ALA A 14 -8.71 15.84 -35.98
N LEU A 15 -8.83 16.67 -34.94
CA LEU A 15 -8.25 16.32 -33.64
C LEU A 15 -9.11 15.22 -33.02
N GLY A 16 -8.88 13.97 -33.44
CA GLY A 16 -9.25 12.81 -32.62
C GLY A 16 -8.41 12.83 -31.33
N PRO A 17 -8.90 12.28 -30.21
CA PRO A 17 -8.11 12.19 -29.00
C PRO A 17 -6.82 11.44 -29.32
N ALA A 18 -5.67 12.08 -29.09
CA ALA A 18 -4.40 11.37 -29.04
C ALA A 18 -4.50 10.41 -27.86
N ALA A 19 -5.00 9.20 -28.10
CA ALA A 19 -4.79 8.09 -27.20
C ALA A 19 -3.28 8.07 -26.98
N ALA A 20 -2.84 8.26 -25.73
CA ALA A 20 -1.44 8.11 -25.38
C ALA A 20 -1.03 6.72 -25.84
N ALA A 21 -0.35 6.63 -26.99
CA ALA A 21 0.17 5.38 -27.48
C ALA A 21 1.16 4.95 -26.41
N GLY A 22 0.74 4.00 -25.58
CA GLY A 22 1.59 3.43 -24.54
C GLY A 22 2.89 3.02 -25.19
N ARG A 23 4.01 3.41 -24.58
CA ARG A 23 5.37 3.06 -25.05
C ARG A 23 5.55 1.56 -25.33
N TYR A 24 4.69 0.72 -24.77
CA TYR A 24 4.61 -0.72 -24.96
C TYR A 24 3.17 -1.14 -25.24
N SER A 25 3.00 -2.13 -26.11
CA SER A 25 1.74 -2.84 -26.36
C SER A 25 1.56 -4.00 -25.37
N PRO A 26 0.33 -4.47 -25.13
CA PRO A 26 0.04 -5.55 -24.17
C PRO A 26 0.36 -6.94 -24.74
N ASP A 27 1.49 -7.08 -25.43
CA ASP A 27 2.03 -8.34 -25.92
C ASP A 27 3.43 -8.58 -25.36
N TRP A 28 3.80 -9.86 -25.23
CA TRP A 28 5.07 -10.25 -24.63
C TRP A 28 6.28 -9.68 -25.36
N GLY A 29 6.25 -9.62 -26.70
CA GLY A 29 7.37 -9.10 -27.50
C GLY A 29 7.68 -7.65 -27.16
N SER A 30 6.64 -6.83 -26.98
CA SER A 30 6.78 -5.44 -26.56
C SER A 30 7.23 -5.30 -25.11
N LEU A 31 6.66 -6.09 -24.21
CA LEU A 31 6.95 -6.03 -22.77
C LEU A 31 8.37 -6.52 -22.43
N ASP A 32 8.89 -7.49 -23.17
CA ASP A 32 10.25 -8.02 -22.93
C ASP A 32 11.34 -7.12 -23.50
N ALA A 33 10.99 -6.23 -24.45
CA ALA A 33 11.91 -5.21 -24.98
C ALA A 33 12.23 -4.07 -24.00
N ARG A 34 11.64 -4.06 -22.79
CA ARG A 34 11.86 -3.03 -21.76
C ARG A 34 13.29 -3.09 -21.22
N PRO A 35 14.14 -2.05 -21.43
CA PRO A 35 15.48 -2.05 -20.87
C PRO A 35 15.44 -1.90 -19.34
N LEU A 36 16.36 -2.58 -18.66
CA LEU A 36 16.56 -2.41 -17.22
C LEU A 36 16.98 -0.96 -16.92
N PRO A 37 16.28 -0.24 -16.02
CA PRO A 37 16.69 1.12 -15.67
C PRO A 37 18.10 1.15 -15.06
N ALA A 38 18.97 2.03 -15.56
CA ALA A 38 20.37 2.12 -15.13
C ALA A 38 20.54 2.42 -13.63
N TRP A 39 19.55 3.06 -12.99
CA TRP A 39 19.58 3.27 -11.54
C TRP A 39 19.39 1.96 -10.76
N PHE A 40 18.55 1.05 -11.24
CA PHE A 40 18.27 -0.22 -10.57
C PHE A 40 19.47 -1.15 -10.66
N ASP A 41 20.13 -1.18 -11.83
CA ASP A 41 21.38 -1.91 -11.98
C ASP A 41 22.48 -1.35 -11.05
N ARG A 42 22.58 -0.03 -10.88
CA ARG A 42 23.54 0.58 -9.95
C ARG A 42 23.23 0.36 -8.46
N ALA A 43 21.97 0.11 -8.09
CA ALA A 43 21.56 0.14 -6.69
C ALA A 43 22.17 -0.98 -5.83
N LYS A 44 22.44 -2.17 -6.40
CA LYS A 44 23.07 -3.39 -5.82
C LYS A 44 22.52 -3.95 -4.50
N VAL A 45 21.99 -3.12 -3.59
CA VAL A 45 21.38 -3.48 -2.31
C VAL A 45 20.02 -2.80 -2.21
N GLY A 46 19.00 -3.57 -1.83
CA GLY A 46 17.65 -3.08 -1.57
C GLY A 46 17.12 -3.64 -0.26
N VAL A 47 16.33 -2.84 0.46
CA VAL A 47 15.59 -3.27 1.64
C VAL A 47 14.14 -3.46 1.23
N PHE A 48 13.58 -4.63 1.53
CA PHE A 48 12.17 -4.93 1.34
C PHE A 48 11.50 -5.19 2.69
N VAL A 49 10.28 -4.71 2.83
CA VAL A 49 9.55 -4.75 4.12
C VAL A 49 8.23 -5.48 3.93
N HIS A 50 8.07 -6.58 4.65
CA HIS A 50 6.80 -7.27 4.80
C HIS A 50 6.04 -6.66 5.99
N TRP A 51 5.23 -5.64 5.71
CA TRP A 51 4.39 -4.99 6.71
C TRP A 51 2.95 -4.89 6.22
N GLY A 52 2.03 -5.41 7.03
CA GLY A 52 0.61 -5.44 6.69
C GLY A 52 -0.24 -5.86 7.89
N VAL A 53 -1.49 -6.23 7.64
CA VAL A 53 -2.46 -6.60 8.70
C VAL A 53 -1.96 -7.78 9.54
N PHE A 54 -1.25 -8.73 8.93
CA PHE A 54 -0.59 -9.84 9.61
C PHE A 54 0.46 -9.40 10.65
N SER A 55 0.99 -8.18 10.54
CA SER A 55 1.93 -7.63 11.51
C SER A 55 1.25 -7.13 12.77
N VAL A 56 -0.08 -6.92 12.78
CA VAL A 56 -0.82 -6.45 13.95
C VAL A 56 -0.81 -7.49 15.08
N PRO A 57 -1.06 -8.79 14.83
CA PRO A 57 -0.88 -9.82 15.85
C PRO A 57 0.58 -10.11 16.22
N ALA A 58 1.53 -9.71 15.36
CA ALA A 58 2.97 -9.89 15.53
C ALA A 58 3.37 -11.32 15.96
N TRP A 59 2.75 -12.32 15.34
CA TRP A 59 2.93 -13.73 15.66
C TRP A 59 3.16 -14.57 14.41
N GLY A 60 4.15 -15.47 14.44
CA GLY A 60 4.47 -16.34 13.31
C GLY A 60 5.08 -15.57 12.13
N SER A 61 4.34 -15.48 11.02
CA SER A 61 4.79 -14.93 9.73
C SER A 61 3.67 -14.18 9.01
N GLU A 62 3.95 -13.65 7.81
CA GLU A 62 2.96 -13.03 6.93
C GLU A 62 1.82 -13.97 6.52
N TRP A 63 2.03 -15.28 6.65
CA TRP A 63 1.04 -16.33 6.41
C TRP A 63 0.06 -16.53 7.58
N PHE A 64 0.07 -15.65 8.58
CA PHE A 64 -0.77 -15.75 9.78
C PHE A 64 -2.23 -16.12 9.46
N TRP A 65 -2.84 -15.44 8.47
CA TRP A 65 -4.22 -15.73 8.07
C TRP A 65 -4.39 -17.16 7.55
N TRP A 66 -3.49 -17.63 6.69
CA TRP A 66 -3.58 -18.96 6.12
C TRP A 66 -3.41 -20.05 7.19
N HIS A 67 -2.41 -19.93 8.06
CA HIS A 67 -2.20 -20.91 9.13
C HIS A 67 -3.33 -20.92 10.15
N TRP A 68 -3.97 -19.78 10.38
CA TRP A 68 -5.11 -19.68 11.30
C TRP A 68 -6.44 -20.13 10.66
N ARG A 69 -6.79 -19.62 9.48
CA ARG A 69 -8.12 -19.75 8.87
C ARG A 69 -8.20 -20.70 7.69
N GLY A 70 -7.08 -20.96 7.01
CA GLY A 70 -7.01 -21.93 5.92
C GLY A 70 -6.65 -23.32 6.42
N GLU A 71 -5.54 -23.43 7.14
CA GLU A 71 -4.98 -24.69 7.64
C GLU A 71 -5.50 -25.09 9.02
N HIS A 72 -6.06 -24.16 9.80
CA HIS A 72 -6.56 -24.41 11.16
C HIS A 72 -5.51 -24.99 12.11
N ARG A 73 -4.29 -24.46 12.06
CA ARG A 73 -3.23 -24.92 12.95
C ARG A 73 -3.55 -24.60 14.41
N ALA A 74 -3.46 -25.63 15.26
CA ALA A 74 -3.87 -25.54 16.66
C ALA A 74 -3.10 -24.49 17.49
N ASP A 75 -1.85 -24.18 17.14
CA ASP A 75 -1.06 -23.12 17.76
C ASP A 75 -1.59 -21.72 17.43
N TYR A 76 -1.99 -21.47 16.18
CA TYR A 76 -2.58 -20.19 15.76
C TYR A 76 -3.98 -20.00 16.34
N GLU A 77 -4.83 -21.03 16.30
CA GLU A 77 -6.17 -20.95 16.89
C GLU A 77 -6.11 -20.70 18.40
N ARG A 78 -5.19 -21.38 19.09
CA ARG A 78 -4.96 -21.17 20.52
C ARG A 78 -4.48 -19.76 20.81
N PHE A 79 -3.52 -19.25 20.04
CA PHE A 79 -3.02 -17.87 20.20
C PHE A 79 -4.16 -16.86 20.06
N VAL A 80 -4.98 -16.96 19.00
CA VAL A 80 -6.07 -16.01 18.79
C VAL A 80 -7.12 -16.09 19.89
N ARG A 81 -7.54 -17.32 20.25
CA ARG A 81 -8.54 -17.55 21.29
C ARG A 81 -8.12 -17.02 22.66
N GLN A 82 -6.82 -17.05 22.97
CA GLN A 82 -6.30 -16.59 24.26
C GLN A 82 -6.11 -15.07 24.31
N ARG A 83 -5.85 -14.42 23.16
CA ARG A 83 -5.43 -13.02 23.12
C ARG A 83 -6.50 -12.04 22.65
N TYR A 84 -7.50 -12.50 21.89
CA TYR A 84 -8.51 -11.67 21.28
C TYR A 84 -9.93 -12.08 21.71
N PRO A 85 -10.91 -11.16 21.61
CA PRO A 85 -12.30 -11.48 21.90
C PRO A 85 -12.82 -12.70 21.13
N PRO A 86 -13.79 -13.44 21.69
CA PRO A 86 -14.47 -14.48 20.94
C PRO A 86 -15.08 -13.92 19.66
N ARG A 87 -14.98 -14.68 18.56
CA ARG A 87 -15.43 -14.30 17.20
C ARG A 87 -14.61 -13.23 16.47
N THR A 88 -13.40 -12.91 16.93
CA THR A 88 -12.46 -12.13 16.11
C THR A 88 -12.23 -12.80 14.76
N ASP A 89 -12.37 -12.03 13.69
CA ASP A 89 -11.97 -12.36 12.33
C ASP A 89 -10.70 -11.58 11.95
N TYR A 90 -10.00 -12.04 10.92
CA TYR A 90 -8.76 -11.43 10.47
C TYR A 90 -8.93 -9.98 9.98
N ALA A 91 -10.09 -9.68 9.38
CA ALA A 91 -10.41 -8.31 8.96
C ALA A 91 -10.48 -7.32 10.13
N ASP A 92 -10.78 -7.79 11.35
CA ASP A 92 -10.87 -6.95 12.55
C ASP A 92 -9.52 -6.36 12.96
N PHE A 93 -8.41 -6.90 12.45
CA PHE A 93 -7.07 -6.33 12.69
C PHE A 93 -6.78 -5.10 11.81
N ALA A 94 -7.50 -4.89 10.71
CA ALA A 94 -7.22 -3.82 9.76
C ALA A 94 -7.26 -2.41 10.39
N PRO A 95 -8.22 -2.04 11.26
CA PRO A 95 -8.23 -0.72 11.91
C PRO A 95 -7.02 -0.46 12.82
N SER A 96 -6.40 -1.53 13.33
CA SER A 96 -5.20 -1.42 14.20
C SER A 96 -3.90 -1.31 13.40
N LEU A 97 -3.94 -1.49 12.08
CA LEU A 97 -2.78 -1.27 11.20
C LEU A 97 -2.62 0.24 10.95
N HIS A 98 -1.99 0.93 11.90
CA HIS A 98 -1.66 2.34 11.76
C HIS A 98 -0.18 2.61 12.03
N ARG A 99 0.40 3.56 11.30
CA ARG A 99 1.64 4.21 11.73
C ARG A 99 1.27 5.26 12.76
N ARG A 100 1.42 4.96 14.06
CA ARG A 100 1.36 6.00 15.09
C ARG A 100 2.58 6.92 14.90
N THR A 101 2.40 8.02 14.19
CA THR A 101 3.26 9.19 14.36
C THR A 101 2.87 9.82 15.68
N THR A 102 3.57 9.47 16.75
CA THR A 102 3.62 10.38 17.89
C THR A 102 4.27 11.65 17.35
N SER A 103 3.49 12.70 17.08
CA SER A 103 4.04 14.03 17.31
C SER A 103 4.41 14.02 18.78
N SER A 104 5.71 13.89 19.07
CA SER A 104 6.22 14.12 20.41
C SER A 104 5.68 15.50 20.82
N PRO A 105 4.82 15.63 21.85
CA PRO A 105 4.63 16.94 22.42
C PRO A 105 5.99 17.27 23.01
N ALA A 106 6.69 18.19 22.34
CA ALA A 106 7.92 18.75 22.87
C ALA A 106 7.71 19.09 24.34
N ALA A 107 8.63 18.58 25.16
CA ALA A 107 8.80 18.84 26.57
C ALA A 107 8.04 20.07 27.12
N GLY A 108 6.90 19.81 27.76
CA GLY A 108 6.33 20.69 28.77
C GLY A 108 6.39 19.98 30.11
N HIS A 109 7.53 20.07 30.80
CA HIS A 109 7.64 19.67 32.21
C HIS A 109 6.78 20.64 33.05
N GLY A 110 5.51 20.29 33.23
CA GLY A 110 4.62 20.86 34.23
C GLY A 110 4.52 19.90 35.40
N SER A 111 5.45 19.99 36.34
CA SER A 111 5.36 19.34 37.64
C SER A 111 4.16 19.89 38.41
N SER A 112 3.11 19.10 38.57
CA SER A 112 2.22 19.22 39.73
C SER A 112 1.93 17.83 40.29
N SER A 113 2.61 17.55 41.39
CA SER A 113 2.49 16.36 42.21
C SER A 113 1.07 16.22 42.77
N GLY A 114 0.30 15.26 42.26
CA GLY A 114 -0.92 14.76 42.86
C GLY A 114 -0.80 13.25 43.06
N ARG A 115 -0.49 12.84 44.29
CA ARG A 115 -0.40 11.42 44.72
C ARG A 115 -1.72 10.68 44.51
N GLY A 116 -1.67 9.52 43.87
CA GLY A 116 -2.69 8.48 43.92
C GLY A 116 -2.09 7.12 43.54
N PRO A 117 -2.31 6.04 44.30
CA PRO A 117 -1.66 4.76 44.07
C PRO A 117 -2.43 3.97 43.01
N GLY A 118 -1.73 3.48 41.98
CA GLY A 118 -2.35 2.69 40.93
C GLY A 118 -1.34 2.18 39.92
N THR A 119 -0.67 1.10 40.30
CA THR A 119 0.05 0.16 39.44
C THR A 119 -0.53 0.02 38.04
N TRP A 120 0.30 0.12 36.99
CA TRP A 120 0.13 -0.69 35.78
C TRP A 120 1.50 -1.05 35.20
N CYS A 121 1.81 -2.35 35.28
CA CYS A 121 2.76 -3.04 34.41
C CYS A 121 2.30 -2.98 32.95
#